data_AF-A0A4Q5QFB4-F1
#
_entry.id   AF-A0A4Q5QFB4-F1
#
_cell.length_a   1.000
_cell.length_b   1.000
_cell.length_c   1.000
_cell.angle_alpha   90.00
_cell.angle_beta   90.00
_cell.angle_gamma   90.00
#
_symmetry.space_group_name_H-M   'P 1'
#
loop_
_entity.id
_entity.type
_entity.pdbx_description
1 polymer ?
#
loop_
_entity_poly.entity_id
_entity_poly.type
_entity_poly.pdbx_seq_one_letter_code
_entity_poly.pdbx_strand_id
1 'polypeptide(L)'
;MSPERFEIVRSTDRLAAVGPAWTDLWTRSNALVFQSHAWISAWWASAPDRDRRALAIVLAWRGETLVGVLPLATVRRKGFRVLEWAAKDCSDFGDALMAPDADRGLLR
;
A
#
# COMPACT_ATOMS: atom_id res chain seq x y z
N MET A 1 -22.96 0.11 9.91
CA MET A 1 -21.54 -0.16 9.56
C MET A 1 -20.72 0.95 10.17
N SER A 2 -19.63 0.63 10.88
CA SER A 2 -18.71 1.67 11.36
C SER A 2 -18.05 2.35 10.16
N PRO A 3 -17.90 3.68 10.17
CA PRO A 3 -17.31 4.40 9.03
C PRO A 3 -15.84 4.03 8.85
N GLU A 4 -15.39 3.94 7.60
CA GLU A 4 -14.00 3.71 7.29
C GLU A 4 -13.14 4.95 7.56
N ARG A 5 -11.99 4.75 8.24
CA ARG A 5 -10.96 5.76 8.44
C ARG A 5 -9.84 5.52 7.44
N PHE A 6 -9.45 6.56 6.72
CA PHE A 6 -8.33 6.50 5.78
C PHE A 6 -7.04 7.06 6.39
N GLU A 7 -5.91 6.47 6.01
CA GLU A 7 -4.57 6.90 6.42
C GLU A 7 -3.63 6.84 5.21
N ILE A 8 -2.70 7.79 5.11
CA ILE A 8 -1.63 7.75 4.10
C ILE A 8 -0.28 7.56 4.79
N VAL A 9 0.35 6.42 4.54
CA VAL A 9 1.68 6.08 5.04
C VAL A 9 2.73 6.78 4.19
N ARG A 10 3.55 7.61 4.86
CA ARG A 10 4.62 8.41 4.23
C ARG A 10 6.02 8.14 4.78
N SER A 11 6.13 7.36 5.85
CA SER A 11 7.40 7.08 6.52
C SER A 11 7.70 5.59 6.54
N THR A 12 8.99 5.26 6.55
CA THR A 12 9.48 3.88 6.67
C THR A 12 9.04 3.25 8.00
N ASP A 13 9.09 4.00 9.10
CA ASP A 13 8.67 3.49 10.41
C ASP A 13 7.19 3.13 10.44
N ARG A 14 6.34 3.96 9.80
CA ARG A 14 4.91 3.65 9.73
C ARG A 14 4.62 2.49 8.78
N LEU A 15 5.36 2.36 7.69
CA LEU A 15 5.31 1.18 6.82
C LEU A 15 5.66 -0.08 7.62
N ALA A 16 6.69 -0.07 8.45
CA ALA A 16 7.03 -1.20 9.31
C ALA A 16 5.92 -1.48 10.33
N ALA A 17 5.39 -0.45 11.00
CA ALA A 17 4.39 -0.58 12.05
C ALA A 17 3.04 -1.18 11.57
N VAL A 18 2.65 -0.95 10.31
CA VAL A 18 1.41 -1.54 9.75
C VAL A 18 1.60 -3.00 9.28
N GLY A 19 2.83 -3.50 9.25
CA GLY A 19 3.16 -4.83 8.72
C GLY A 19 2.30 -5.98 9.24
N PRO A 20 2.07 -6.11 10.57
CA PRO A 20 1.20 -7.16 11.10
C PRO A 20 -0.25 -7.09 10.58
N ALA A 21 -0.85 -5.89 10.56
CA ALA A 21 -2.24 -5.72 10.11
C ALA A 21 -2.40 -5.94 8.60
N TRP A 22 -1.41 -5.51 7.80
CA TRP A 22 -1.38 -5.78 6.37
C TRP A 22 -1.18 -7.27 6.10
N THR A 23 -0.27 -7.93 6.82
CA THR A 23 -0.05 -9.38 6.67
C THR A 23 -1.30 -10.17 7.04
N ASP A 24 -2.00 -9.82 8.13
CA ASP A 24 -3.31 -10.41 8.47
C ASP A 24 -4.27 -10.27 7.30
N LEU A 25 -4.52 -9.03 6.83
CA LEU A 25 -5.40 -8.77 5.69
C LEU A 25 -5.02 -9.60 4.45
N TRP A 26 -3.73 -9.68 4.12
CA TRP A 26 -3.23 -10.44 2.99
C TRP A 26 -3.50 -11.94 3.12
N THR A 27 -3.29 -12.54 4.30
CA THR A 27 -3.50 -13.98 4.54
C THR A 27 -4.97 -14.41 4.41
N ARG A 28 -5.90 -13.55 4.81
CA ARG A 28 -7.36 -13.81 4.71
C ARG A 28 -7.97 -13.28 3.40
N SER A 29 -7.16 -12.70 2.53
CA SER A 29 -7.54 -12.34 1.17
C SER A 29 -6.95 -13.36 0.20
N ASN A 30 -7.62 -13.66 -0.91
CA ASN A 30 -7.04 -14.51 -1.96
C ASN A 30 -6.07 -13.70 -2.84
N ALA A 31 -5.12 -13.01 -2.20
CA ALA A 31 -4.27 -11.98 -2.81
C ALA A 31 -2.92 -12.55 -3.27
N LEU A 32 -2.33 -11.90 -4.28
CA LEU A 32 -1.03 -12.30 -4.81
C LEU A 32 0.12 -11.77 -3.94
N VAL A 33 1.30 -12.39 -4.06
CA VAL A 33 2.51 -11.98 -3.30
C VAL A 33 2.89 -10.52 -3.53
N PHE A 34 2.62 -9.96 -4.71
CA PHE A 34 2.90 -8.55 -5.05
C PHE A 34 2.09 -7.55 -4.21
N GLN A 35 1.00 -8.00 -3.60
CA GLN A 35 0.17 -7.21 -2.70
C GLN A 35 0.59 -7.34 -1.22
N SER A 36 1.57 -8.20 -0.92
CA SER A 36 2.02 -8.44 0.44
C SER A 36 2.86 -7.28 0.99
N HIS A 37 2.78 -7.07 2.30
CA HIS A 37 3.63 -6.10 3.00
C HIS A 37 5.13 -6.39 2.82
N ALA A 38 5.51 -7.67 2.84
CA ALA A 38 6.89 -8.09 2.69
C ALA A 38 7.47 -7.68 1.31
N TRP A 39 6.69 -7.86 0.24
CA TRP A 39 7.11 -7.46 -1.11
C TRP A 39 7.32 -5.94 -1.20
N ILE A 40 6.35 -5.15 -0.72
CA ILE A 40 6.44 -3.68 -0.75
C ILE A 40 7.60 -3.18 0.13
N SER A 41 7.82 -3.80 1.28
CA SER A 41 8.93 -3.44 2.18
C SER A 41 10.29 -3.76 1.58
N ALA A 42 10.43 -4.93 0.94
CA ALA A 42 11.65 -5.33 0.26
C ALA A 42 11.97 -4.41 -0.92
N TRP A 43 10.94 -4.01 -1.69
CA TRP A 43 11.08 -3.00 -2.73
C TRP A 43 11.52 -1.65 -2.15
N TRP A 44 10.85 -1.14 -1.12
CA TRP A 44 11.20 0.17 -0.54
C TRP A 44 12.62 0.22 0.02
N ALA A 45 13.12 -0.91 0.53
CA ALA A 45 14.49 -1.03 1.03
C ALA A 45 15.54 -1.08 -0.08
N SER A 46 15.19 -1.59 -1.26
CA SER A 46 16.12 -1.82 -2.38
C SER A 46 15.92 -0.86 -3.57
N ALA A 47 14.88 -0.03 -3.55
CA ALA A 47 14.49 0.80 -4.68
C ALA A 47 15.62 1.75 -5.13
N PRO A 48 15.97 1.77 -6.43
CA PRO A 48 16.90 2.76 -6.97
C PRO A 48 16.30 4.16 -6.90
N ASP A 49 17.16 5.18 -6.83
CA ASP A 49 16.78 6.60 -6.75
C ASP A 49 15.84 6.92 -5.57
N ARG A 50 16.05 6.27 -4.41
CA ARG A 50 15.21 6.46 -3.21
C ARG A 50 15.07 7.93 -2.81
N ASP A 51 16.10 8.75 -3.02
CA ASP A 51 16.09 10.19 -2.74
C ASP A 51 15.06 10.98 -3.58
N ARG A 52 14.61 10.39 -4.68
CA ARG A 52 13.60 10.98 -5.59
C ARG A 52 12.22 10.38 -5.38
N ARG A 53 12.08 9.41 -4.47
CA ARG A 53 10.85 8.66 -4.21
C ARG A 53 10.33 8.92 -2.80
N ALA A 54 9.02 8.80 -2.62
CA ALA A 54 8.38 8.85 -1.30
C ALA A 54 7.17 7.93 -1.24
N LEU A 55 6.94 7.31 -0.08
CA LEU A 55 5.75 6.47 0.16
C LEU A 55 4.47 7.31 0.13
N ALA A 56 3.42 6.74 -0.45
CA ALA A 56 2.08 7.33 -0.50
C ALA A 56 0.99 6.25 -0.37
N ILE A 57 1.26 5.21 0.43
CA ILE A 57 0.39 4.04 0.55
C ILE A 57 -0.88 4.45 1.29
N VAL A 58 -2.04 4.17 0.72
CA VAL A 58 -3.34 4.45 1.34
C VAL A 58 -3.81 3.22 2.08
N LEU A 59 -4.29 3.40 3.31
CA LEU A 59 -4.88 2.39 4.15
C LEU A 59 -6.33 2.75 4.44
N ALA A 60 -7.21 1.76 4.46
CA ALA A 60 -8.59 1.88 4.92
C ALA A 60 -8.81 1.01 6.15
N TRP A 61 -9.31 1.61 7.23
CA TRP A 61 -9.52 0.96 8.51
C TRP A 61 -11.00 0.96 8.88
N ARG A 62 -11.49 -0.17 9.40
CA ARG A 62 -12.78 -0.28 10.06
C ARG A 62 -12.53 -0.57 11.54
N GLY A 63 -12.62 0.47 12.37
CA GLY A 63 -12.09 0.39 13.74
C GLY A 63 -10.58 0.15 13.71
N GLU A 64 -10.13 -0.90 14.40
CA GLU A 64 -8.72 -1.35 14.40
C GLU A 64 -8.40 -2.38 13.31
N THR A 65 -9.39 -2.78 12.52
CA THR A 65 -9.20 -3.77 11.45
C THR A 65 -8.85 -3.08 10.13
N LEU A 66 -7.73 -3.45 9.53
CA LEU A 66 -7.35 -3.01 8.20
C LEU A 66 -8.20 -3.75 7.16
N VAL A 67 -8.88 -3.01 6.29
CA VAL A 67 -9.82 -3.56 5.30
C VAL A 67 -9.43 -3.26 3.85
N GLY A 68 -8.45 -2.37 3.64
CA GLY A 68 -7.96 -2.04 2.32
C GLY A 68 -6.57 -1.42 2.33
N VAL A 69 -5.79 -1.73 1.30
CA VAL A 69 -4.48 -1.14 1.04
C VAL A 69 -4.32 -0.82 -0.43
N LEU A 70 -3.90 0.40 -0.71
CA LEU A 70 -3.51 0.85 -2.05
C LEU A 70 -2.00 1.19 -2.04
N PRO A 71 -1.13 0.26 -2.50
CA PRO A 71 0.31 0.42 -2.42
C PRO A 71 0.83 1.40 -3.48
N LEU A 72 0.98 2.66 -3.10
CA LEU A 72 1.45 3.74 -3.97
C LEU A 72 2.72 4.40 -3.46
N ALA A 73 3.44 5.02 -4.40
CA ALA A 73 4.56 5.89 -4.15
C ALA A 73 4.48 7.13 -5.04
N THR A 74 5.29 8.14 -4.73
CA THR A 74 5.50 9.29 -5.60
C THR A 74 6.94 9.35 -6.05
N VAL A 75 7.18 9.87 -7.24
CA VAL A 75 8.52 10.09 -7.81
C VAL A 75 8.65 11.49 -8.39
N ARG A 76 9.83 12.10 -8.22
CA ARG A 76 10.17 13.38 -8.87
C ARG A 76 10.84 13.16 -10.22
N ARG A 77 10.22 13.62 -11.31
CA ARG A 77 10.73 13.52 -12.69
C ARG A 77 10.62 14.87 -13.39
N LYS A 78 11.75 15.42 -13.86
CA LYS A 78 11.82 16.68 -14.63
C LYS A 78 11.03 17.83 -13.96
N GLY A 79 11.13 17.98 -12.64
CA GLY A 79 10.42 19.00 -11.87
C GLY A 79 8.98 18.64 -11.45
N PHE A 80 8.38 17.59 -12.00
CA PHE A 80 7.04 17.13 -11.63
C PHE A 80 7.08 16.04 -10.56
N ARG A 81 6.07 16.03 -9.69
CA ARG A 81 5.79 14.92 -8.76
C ARG A 81 4.67 14.08 -9.33
N VAL A 82 4.95 12.80 -9.56
CA VAL A 82 4.01 11.85 -10.18
C VAL A 82 3.65 10.76 -9.18
N LEU A 83 2.38 10.36 -9.12
CA LEU A 83 1.90 9.22 -8.34
C LEU A 83 2.03 7.94 -9.18
N GLU A 84 2.48 6.85 -8.55
CA GLU A 84 2.68 5.58 -9.23
C GLU A 84 2.47 4.39 -8.29
N TRP A 85 2.25 3.20 -8.86
CA TRP A 85 2.22 1.95 -8.11
C TRP A 85 3.58 1.67 -7.48
N ALA A 86 3.56 1.29 -6.20
CA ALA A 86 4.75 0.80 -5.54
C ALA A 86 5.22 -0.51 -6.22
N ALA A 87 6.54 -0.71 -6.28
CA ALA A 87 7.16 -1.85 -6.94
C ALA A 87 6.90 -2.03 -8.45
N LYS A 88 6.38 -1.01 -9.16
CA LYS A 88 6.11 -1.10 -10.61
C LYS A 88 7.34 -1.40 -11.48
N ASP A 89 8.52 -1.07 -10.97
CA ASP A 89 9.81 -1.29 -11.62
C ASP A 89 10.31 -2.74 -11.47
N CYS A 90 9.70 -3.50 -10.56
CA CYS A 90 10.04 -4.90 -10.29
C CYS A 90 8.82 -5.85 -10.43
N SER A 91 7.63 -5.33 -10.72
CA SER A 91 6.40 -6.09 -10.90
C SER A 91 5.46 -5.39 -11.89
N ASP A 92 4.83 -6.17 -12.78
CA ASP A 92 3.85 -5.68 -13.75
C ASP A 92 2.41 -5.80 -13.20
N PHE A 93 2.26 -5.54 -11.90
CA PHE A 93 1.01 -5.72 -11.16
C PHE A 93 0.71 -4.47 -10.31
N GLY A 94 -0.33 -3.73 -10.67
CA GLY A 94 -0.84 -2.59 -9.92
C GLY A 94 -2.27 -2.84 -9.50
N ASP A 95 -2.48 -3.27 -8.26
CA ASP A 95 -3.81 -3.55 -7.71
C ASP A 95 -3.89 -3.19 -6.23
N ALA A 96 -5.12 -3.08 -5.73
CA ALA A 96 -5.42 -2.89 -4.31
C ALA A 96 -5.58 -4.23 -3.60
N LEU A 97 -5.10 -4.30 -2.36
CA LEU A 97 -5.45 -5.40 -1.46
C LEU A 97 -6.72 -5.02 -0.70
N MET A 98 -7.75 -5.85 -0.74
CA MET A 98 -9.05 -5.57 -0.15
C MET A 98 -9.55 -6.76 0.66
N ALA A 99 -10.22 -6.49 1.78
CA ALA A 99 -10.87 -7.54 2.54
C ALA A 99 -11.97 -8.21 1.70
N PRO A 100 -12.21 -9.53 1.84
CA PRO A 100 -13.24 -10.23 1.06
C PRO A 100 -14.65 -9.65 1.20
N ASP A 101 -14.95 -9.06 2.36
CA ASP A 101 -16.21 -8.42 2.73
C ASP A 101 -16.18 -6.89 2.62
N ALA A 102 -15.14 -6.32 1.99
CA ALA A 102 -15.05 -4.88 1.79
C ALA A 102 -16.18 -4.37 0.87
N ASP A 103 -16.73 -3.21 1.21
CA ASP A 103 -17.71 -2.55 0.36
C ASP A 103 -17.06 -2.15 -0.97
N ARG A 104 -17.69 -2.50 -2.10
CA ARG A 104 -17.23 -2.11 -3.44
C ARG A 104 -17.26 -0.59 -3.65
N GLY A 105 -18.00 0.15 -2.82
CA GLY A 105 -17.97 1.61 -2.78
C GLY A 105 -16.61 2.20 -2.39
N LEU A 106 -15.71 1.41 -1.77
CA LEU A 106 -14.42 1.91 -1.28
C LEU A 106 -13.42 2.30 -2.38
N LEU A 107 -13.68 1.87 -3.62
CA LEU A 107 -12.86 2.15 -4.80
C LEU A 107 -13.50 3.20 -5.74
N ARG A 108 -14.65 3.76 -5.38
CA ARG A 108 -15.43 4.68 -6.23
C ARG A 108 -15.28 6.14 -5.81
#